data_AF-A0A4P6YWE8-F1
#
_entry.id   AF-A0A4P6YWE8-F1
#
_cell.length_a   1.000
_cell.length_b   1.000
_cell.length_c   1.000
_cell.angle_alpha   90.00
_cell.angle_beta   90.00
_cell.angle_gamma   90.00
#
_symmetry.space_group_name_H-M   'P 1'
#
loop_
_entity.id
_entity.type
_entity.pdbx_description
1 polymer ?
#
loop_
_entity_poly.entity_id
_entity_poly.type
_entity_poly.pdbx_seq_one_letter_code
_entity_poly.pdbx_strand_id
1 'polypeptide(L)'
;MIIKHAILHILDKNTGSLVASQGEMDFSQPGLHEYIEKIVMKLQGGDYKPGQLTDADFLAGLVSDNGLSFVDKTTQLANKIYDVIAPAEAIPAGDLLSFEYAEGTDDFFGLVKINFAPRYAHIVDYEDDQMVNKLVLNQAVLPAGTQKPDEGILVNLMDGSYQLTEKQYLIDGHRVTYFSKMFLELEPEVSVKENIQTIKKTVKSIADKFDVEEHEVMAKTQTAIYESLEANGNISTDLIGDTVFKDNYSAKQAYQAAVVDKEIPAEVHVDNTERYEKKYRLQRFKLDSGIEISIPMDIYQDRSKVEFINNPDGTMSLVIKDIDSIMNKFTS
;
A
#
# COMPACT_ATOMS: atom_id res chain seq x y z
N MET A 1 5.57 12.74 -15.94
CA MET A 1 6.83 12.09 -15.56
C MET A 1 7.84 12.11 -16.72
N ILE A 2 9.12 12.40 -16.48
CA ILE A 2 10.21 12.27 -17.45
C ILE A 2 11.32 11.43 -16.82
N ILE A 3 11.62 10.26 -17.39
CA ILE A 3 12.68 9.38 -16.88
C ILE A 3 14.03 9.91 -17.38
N LYS A 4 14.96 10.11 -16.45
CA LYS A 4 16.34 10.58 -16.72
C LYS A 4 17.31 9.42 -16.81
N HIS A 5 17.20 8.49 -15.87
CA HIS A 5 18.08 7.33 -15.74
C HIS A 5 17.27 6.07 -15.45
N ALA A 6 17.69 4.93 -15.97
CA ALA A 6 17.10 3.63 -15.65
C ALA A 6 18.09 2.50 -15.91
N ILE A 7 18.18 1.56 -14.97
CA ILE A 7 19.05 0.38 -15.06
C ILE A 7 18.41 -0.81 -14.37
N LEU A 8 18.64 -1.99 -14.94
CA LEU A 8 18.11 -3.26 -14.44
C LEU A 8 19.28 -4.20 -14.13
N HIS A 9 19.37 -4.67 -12.88
CA HIS A 9 20.32 -5.69 -12.47
C HIS A 9 19.59 -7.01 -12.22
N ILE A 10 20.17 -8.13 -12.64
CA ILE A 10 19.53 -9.45 -12.50
C ILE A 10 19.99 -10.09 -11.18
N LEU A 11 19.05 -10.38 -10.29
CA LEU A 11 19.29 -11.04 -9.00
C LEU A 11 18.94 -12.53 -9.11
N ASP A 12 19.74 -13.29 -9.86
CA ASP A 12 19.44 -14.70 -10.13
C ASP A 12 19.89 -15.62 -8.98
N LYS A 13 18.92 -15.95 -8.13
CA LYS A 13 19.13 -16.92 -7.05
C LYS A 13 19.23 -18.37 -7.55
N ASN A 14 18.69 -18.70 -8.73
CA ASN A 14 18.69 -20.07 -9.22
C ASN A 14 20.10 -20.51 -9.65
N THR A 15 20.88 -19.58 -10.19
CA THR A 15 22.28 -19.81 -10.57
C THR A 15 23.27 -19.33 -9.51
N GLY A 16 22.80 -18.71 -8.43
CA GLY A 16 23.66 -18.14 -7.39
C GLY A 16 24.54 -16.99 -7.91
N SER A 17 24.03 -16.21 -8.87
CA SER A 17 24.74 -15.07 -9.43
C SER A 17 23.95 -13.76 -9.41
N LEU A 18 24.68 -12.65 -9.20
CA LEU A 18 24.24 -11.29 -9.49
C LEU A 18 24.84 -10.89 -10.84
N VAL A 19 24.01 -10.49 -11.79
CA VAL A 19 24.47 -9.87 -13.04
C VAL A 19 24.18 -8.38 -12.99
N ALA A 20 25.19 -7.61 -12.58
CA ALA A 20 25.10 -6.15 -12.58
C ALA A 20 25.24 -5.61 -14.01
N SER A 21 24.21 -4.91 -14.52
CA SER A 21 24.32 -4.20 -15.79
C SER A 21 25.44 -3.16 -15.75
N GLN A 22 26.17 -3.03 -16.86
CA GLN A 22 27.25 -2.06 -17.04
C GLN A 22 26.77 -0.77 -17.74
N GLY A 23 25.50 -0.70 -18.10
CA GLY A 23 24.91 0.43 -18.81
C GLY A 23 23.43 0.59 -18.53
N GLU A 24 22.95 1.80 -18.80
CA GLU A 24 21.55 2.16 -18.67
C GLU A 24 20.69 1.56 -19.79
N MET A 25 19.39 1.47 -19.55
CA MET A 25 18.43 0.99 -20.52
C MET A 25 18.25 2.01 -21.65
N ASP A 26 18.04 1.51 -22.88
CA ASP A 26 17.77 2.37 -24.03
C ASP A 26 16.31 2.83 -24.04
N PHE A 27 16.07 4.11 -23.74
CA PHE A 27 14.74 4.72 -23.77
C PHE A 27 14.11 4.81 -25.17
N SER A 28 14.85 4.50 -26.24
CA SER A 28 14.27 4.32 -27.58
C SER A 28 13.43 3.04 -27.68
N GLN A 29 13.60 2.09 -26.75
CA GLN A 29 12.84 0.85 -26.70
C GLN A 29 11.33 1.10 -26.52
N PRO A 30 10.47 0.61 -27.42
CA PRO A 30 9.03 0.75 -27.30
C PRO A 30 8.50 0.17 -25.99
N GLY A 31 7.65 0.93 -25.28
CA GLY A 31 6.96 0.50 -24.07
C GLY A 31 7.76 0.55 -22.78
N LEU A 32 9.08 0.81 -22.82
CA LEU A 32 9.91 0.91 -21.61
C LEU A 32 9.45 2.05 -20.69
N HIS A 33 9.23 3.23 -21.26
CA HIS A 33 8.75 4.39 -20.49
C HIS A 33 7.41 4.10 -19.81
N GLU A 34 6.44 3.57 -20.57
CA GLU A 34 5.12 3.20 -20.05
C GLU A 34 5.20 2.10 -18.98
N TYR A 35 6.15 1.18 -19.10
CA TYR A 35 6.37 0.13 -18.10
C TYR A 35 6.82 0.71 -16.75
N ILE A 36 7.82 1.59 -16.75
CA ILE A 36 8.33 2.24 -15.53
C ILE A 36 7.26 3.17 -14.95
N GLU A 37 6.58 3.95 -15.79
CA GLU A 37 5.49 4.84 -15.38
C GLU A 37 4.39 4.08 -14.63
N LYS A 38 3.95 2.94 -15.17
CA LYS A 38 2.95 2.09 -14.52
C LYS A 38 3.44 1.56 -13.16
N ILE A 39 4.72 1.22 -13.03
CA ILE A 39 5.29 0.79 -11.74
C ILE A 39 5.23 1.93 -10.72
N VAL A 40 5.64 3.14 -11.11
CA VAL A 40 5.58 4.34 -10.25
C VAL A 40 4.15 4.61 -9.80
N MET A 41 3.20 4.62 -10.74
CA MET A 41 1.77 4.79 -10.44
C MET A 41 1.24 3.72 -9.46
N LYS A 42 1.74 2.48 -9.55
CA LYS A 42 1.32 1.39 -8.65
C LYS A 42 1.89 1.52 -7.24
N LEU A 43 3.10 2.07 -7.11
CA LEU A 43 3.69 2.37 -5.81
C LEU A 43 2.97 3.55 -5.15
N GLN A 44 2.86 4.69 -5.85
CA GLN A 44 2.19 5.90 -5.37
C GLN A 44 0.70 5.69 -5.07
N GLY A 45 0.00 4.92 -5.92
CA GLY A 45 -1.43 4.62 -5.73
C GLY A 45 -1.71 3.55 -4.67
N GLY A 46 -0.69 2.80 -4.24
CA GLY A 46 -0.80 1.72 -3.27
C GLY A 46 -0.76 2.19 -1.81
N ASP A 47 -0.90 1.25 -0.88
CA ASP A 47 -0.53 1.50 0.52
C ASP A 47 1.00 1.44 0.64
N TYR A 48 1.62 2.43 1.27
CA TYR A 48 3.06 2.47 1.55
C TYR A 48 3.31 2.96 2.98
N LYS A 49 4.54 2.79 3.44
CA LYS A 49 5.08 3.35 4.67
C LYS A 49 5.85 4.63 4.35
N PRO A 50 5.48 5.79 4.89
CA PRO A 50 6.22 7.01 4.68
C PRO A 50 7.50 7.02 5.51
N GLY A 51 8.42 7.92 5.19
CA GLY A 51 9.55 8.23 6.04
C GLY A 51 10.39 9.36 5.46
N GLN A 52 11.43 9.72 6.19
CA GLN A 52 12.32 10.82 5.85
C GLN A 52 13.76 10.30 5.90
N LEU A 53 14.50 10.47 4.81
CA LEU A 53 15.94 10.21 4.82
C LEU A 53 16.66 11.28 5.63
N THR A 54 17.71 10.84 6.32
CA THR A 54 18.68 11.65 7.05
C THR A 54 20.06 11.49 6.42
N ASP A 55 20.96 12.45 6.67
CA ASP A 55 22.33 12.41 6.14
C ASP A 55 23.13 11.19 6.59
N ALA A 56 22.69 10.50 7.66
CA ALA A 56 23.32 9.28 8.16
C ALA A 56 22.91 8.02 7.38
N ASP A 57 21.82 8.09 6.61
CA ASP A 57 21.27 6.92 5.93
C ASP A 57 22.12 6.54 4.72
N PHE A 58 22.40 5.25 4.58
CA PHE A 58 23.14 4.69 3.45
C PHE A 58 22.54 5.10 2.10
N LEU A 59 21.21 5.07 2.00
CA LEU A 59 20.52 5.46 0.77
C LEU A 59 20.67 6.96 0.47
N ALA A 60 20.61 7.83 1.49
CA ALA A 60 20.79 9.27 1.32
C ALA A 60 22.17 9.60 0.73
N GLY A 61 23.22 8.98 1.28
CA GLY A 61 24.58 9.11 0.77
C GLY A 61 24.71 8.66 -0.69
N LEU A 62 24.01 7.59 -1.09
CA LEU A 62 24.05 7.07 -2.47
C LEU A 62 23.30 7.93 -3.48
N VAL A 63 22.09 8.40 -3.14
CA VAL A 63 21.25 9.16 -4.08
C VAL A 63 21.67 10.63 -4.19
N SER A 64 22.44 11.14 -3.23
CA SER A 64 23.04 12.48 -3.31
C SER A 64 24.05 12.63 -4.46
N ASP A 65 24.40 13.87 -4.80
CA ASP A 65 25.52 14.15 -5.69
C ASP A 65 26.86 13.90 -4.98
N ASN A 66 27.31 12.65 -5.06
CA ASN A 66 28.51 12.13 -4.41
C ASN A 66 29.66 11.85 -5.42
N GLY A 67 29.52 12.31 -6.66
CA GLY A 67 30.49 12.08 -7.74
C GLY A 67 30.51 10.67 -8.34
N LEU A 68 29.66 9.75 -7.88
CA LEU A 68 29.49 8.42 -8.49
C LEU A 68 28.53 8.48 -9.68
N SER A 69 28.78 7.65 -10.69
CA SER A 69 27.82 7.48 -11.79
C SER A 69 26.56 6.75 -11.31
N PHE A 70 25.46 6.92 -12.03
CA PHE A 70 24.22 6.19 -11.75
C PHE A 70 24.43 4.66 -11.76
N VAL A 71 25.26 4.16 -12.69
CA VAL A 71 25.63 2.73 -12.78
C VAL A 71 26.38 2.27 -11.52
N ASP A 72 27.33 3.06 -11.02
CA ASP A 72 28.09 2.71 -9.82
C ASP A 72 27.20 2.69 -8.57
N LYS A 73 26.32 3.70 -8.42
CA LYS A 73 25.37 3.79 -7.31
C LYS A 73 24.44 2.58 -7.26
N THR A 74 23.84 2.24 -8.39
CA THR A 74 22.86 1.16 -8.52
C THR A 74 23.50 -0.22 -8.45
N THR A 75 24.75 -0.37 -8.91
CA THR A 75 25.54 -1.59 -8.72
C THR A 75 25.83 -1.83 -7.24
N GLN A 76 26.13 -0.80 -6.44
CA GLN A 76 26.30 -0.97 -4.99
C GLN A 76 24.99 -1.43 -4.32
N LEU A 77 23.85 -0.86 -4.72
CA LEU A 77 22.53 -1.31 -4.24
C LEU A 77 22.25 -2.76 -4.64
N ALA A 78 22.57 -3.15 -5.87
CA ALA A 78 22.39 -4.50 -6.37
C ALA A 78 23.22 -5.53 -5.62
N ASN A 79 24.49 -5.23 -5.32
CA ASN A 79 25.34 -6.09 -4.48
C ASN A 79 24.75 -6.23 -3.07
N LYS A 80 24.42 -5.10 -2.42
CA LYS A 80 23.93 -5.11 -1.05
C LYS A 80 22.60 -5.87 -0.90
N ILE A 81 21.64 -5.70 -1.83
CA ILE A 81 20.40 -6.49 -1.77
C ILE A 81 20.65 -7.96 -2.08
N TYR A 82 21.58 -8.27 -3.00
CA TYR A 82 21.89 -9.66 -3.35
C TYR A 82 22.45 -10.44 -2.15
N ASP A 83 23.37 -9.84 -1.40
CA ASP A 83 23.92 -10.43 -0.18
C ASP A 83 22.84 -10.77 0.86
N VAL A 84 21.76 -9.97 0.92
CA VAL A 84 20.62 -10.22 1.81
C VAL A 84 19.71 -11.33 1.28
N ILE A 85 19.39 -11.35 -0.02
CA ILE A 85 18.38 -12.27 -0.55
C ILE A 85 18.93 -13.63 -0.96
N ALA A 86 20.23 -13.72 -1.28
CA ALA A 86 20.88 -14.96 -1.72
C ALA A 86 20.72 -16.09 -0.69
N PRO A 87 20.99 -15.92 0.62
CA PRO A 87 20.80 -16.98 1.61
C PRO A 87 19.34 -17.21 2.01
N ALA A 88 18.44 -16.27 1.74
CA ALA A 88 17.07 -16.30 2.25
C ALA A 88 16.10 -17.03 1.30
N GLU A 89 15.96 -18.35 1.42
CA GLU A 89 15.15 -19.20 0.52
C GLU A 89 13.74 -18.67 0.22
N ALA A 90 13.05 -18.12 1.22
CA ALA A 90 11.67 -17.63 1.07
C ALA A 90 11.55 -16.38 0.18
N ILE A 91 12.63 -15.61 -0.01
CA ILE A 91 12.61 -14.43 -0.87
C ILE A 91 12.80 -14.87 -2.32
N PRO A 92 11.85 -14.57 -3.23
CA PRO A 92 11.95 -15.00 -4.62
C PRO A 92 13.10 -14.31 -5.38
N ALA A 93 13.59 -14.97 -6.43
CA ALA A 93 14.46 -14.35 -7.43
C ALA A 93 13.73 -13.25 -8.19
N GLY A 94 14.49 -12.35 -8.81
CA GLY A 94 13.94 -11.25 -9.59
C GLY A 94 15.02 -10.30 -10.04
N ASP A 95 14.61 -9.12 -10.48
CA ASP A 95 15.52 -8.07 -10.91
C ASP A 95 15.41 -6.84 -10.02
N LEU A 96 16.48 -6.07 -9.93
CA LEU A 96 16.49 -4.76 -9.29
C LEU A 96 16.42 -3.68 -10.36
N LEU A 97 15.27 -3.02 -10.46
CA LEU A 97 15.08 -1.87 -11.32
C LEU A 97 15.34 -0.60 -10.50
N SER A 98 16.33 0.18 -10.93
CA SER A 98 16.62 1.51 -10.38
C SER A 98 16.38 2.55 -11.45
N PHE A 99 15.81 3.70 -11.09
CA PHE A 99 15.53 4.77 -12.04
C PHE A 99 15.50 6.13 -11.35
N GLU A 100 15.79 7.18 -12.10
CA GLU A 100 15.58 8.58 -11.70
C GLU A 100 14.61 9.24 -12.66
N TYR A 101 13.67 10.03 -12.14
CA TYR A 101 12.68 10.72 -12.96
C TYR A 101 12.36 12.10 -12.39
N ALA A 102 11.92 13.00 -13.27
CA ALA A 102 11.34 14.29 -12.90
C ALA A 102 9.82 14.23 -12.98
N GLU A 103 9.15 14.85 -12.01
CA GLU A 103 7.72 15.11 -12.01
C GLU A 103 7.44 16.51 -11.46
N GLY A 104 6.93 17.39 -12.31
CA GLY A 104 6.79 18.80 -11.97
C GLY A 104 8.15 19.48 -11.78
N THR A 105 8.38 20.04 -10.59
CA THR A 105 9.65 20.68 -10.19
C THR A 105 10.61 19.73 -9.47
N ASP A 106 10.14 18.53 -9.15
CA ASP A 106 10.81 17.64 -8.21
C ASP A 106 11.44 16.48 -8.95
N ASP A 107 12.60 16.07 -8.45
CA ASP A 107 13.34 14.90 -8.92
C ASP A 107 13.20 13.76 -7.93
N PHE A 108 13.10 12.55 -8.44
CA PHE A 108 12.84 11.36 -7.66
C PHE A 108 13.80 10.23 -8.03
N PHE A 109 14.16 9.44 -7.03
CA PHE A 109 14.85 8.17 -7.20
C PHE A 109 13.92 7.01 -6.85
N GLY A 110 13.81 6.04 -7.74
CA GLY A 110 13.03 4.83 -7.55
C GLY A 110 13.92 3.59 -7.55
N LEU A 111 13.64 2.69 -6.61
CA LEU A 111 14.33 1.41 -6.47
C LEU A 111 13.32 0.31 -6.19
N VAL A 112 13.19 -0.65 -7.10
CA VAL A 112 12.11 -1.64 -7.08
C VAL A 112 12.68 -3.02 -7.33
N LYS A 113 12.36 -3.97 -6.43
CA LYS A 113 12.65 -5.38 -6.67
C LYS A 113 11.46 -6.01 -7.40
N ILE A 114 11.73 -6.53 -8.59
CA ILE A 114 10.71 -7.10 -9.48
C ILE A 114 10.85 -8.62 -9.48
N ASN A 115 9.98 -9.29 -8.74
CA ASN A 115 9.95 -10.74 -8.66
C ASN A 115 9.56 -11.35 -10.01
N PHE A 116 10.24 -12.41 -10.45
CA PHE A 116 9.86 -13.10 -11.68
C PHE A 116 8.45 -13.70 -11.57
N ALA A 117 7.72 -13.65 -12.68
CA ALA A 117 6.38 -14.20 -12.83
C ALA A 117 6.38 -15.20 -14.00
N PRO A 118 6.76 -16.47 -13.78
CA PRO A 118 6.91 -17.46 -14.84
C PRO A 118 5.66 -17.56 -15.74
N ARG A 119 5.87 -17.58 -17.06
CA ARG A 119 4.79 -17.69 -18.07
C ARG A 119 5.12 -18.76 -19.08
N TYR A 120 4.08 -19.48 -19.52
CA TYR A 120 4.20 -20.33 -20.69
C TYR A 120 4.20 -19.48 -21.97
N ALA A 121 5.20 -19.69 -22.80
CA ALA A 121 5.23 -19.24 -24.20
C ALA A 121 4.96 -20.44 -25.11
N HIS A 122 4.35 -20.20 -26.28
CA HIS A 122 4.30 -21.20 -27.32
C HIS A 122 5.60 -21.15 -28.13
N ILE A 123 6.11 -22.30 -28.52
CA ILE A 123 7.13 -22.43 -29.56
C ILE A 123 6.59 -23.36 -30.65
N VAL A 124 7.03 -23.14 -31.88
CA VAL A 124 6.79 -24.05 -33.00
C VAL A 124 8.03 -24.91 -33.14
N ASP A 125 7.86 -26.22 -33.06
CA ASP A 125 8.93 -27.20 -33.19
C ASP A 125 8.56 -28.25 -34.26
N TYR A 126 9.56 -28.98 -34.74
CA TYR A 126 9.36 -30.07 -35.70
C TYR A 126 9.78 -31.39 -35.05
N GLU A 127 8.83 -32.31 -34.91
CA GLU A 127 9.06 -33.69 -34.47
C GLU A 127 8.67 -34.63 -35.61
N ASP A 128 9.61 -35.43 -36.12
CA ASP A 128 9.40 -36.37 -37.23
C ASP A 128 8.70 -35.73 -38.47
N ASP A 129 9.20 -34.57 -38.91
CA ASP A 129 8.65 -33.74 -40.00
C ASP A 129 7.20 -33.24 -39.77
N GLN A 130 6.65 -33.38 -38.56
CA GLN A 130 5.37 -32.80 -38.17
C GLN A 130 5.59 -31.51 -37.38
N MET A 131 4.88 -30.46 -37.78
CA MET A 131 4.85 -29.20 -37.03
C MET A 131 4.02 -29.40 -35.75
N VAL A 132 4.68 -29.28 -34.60
CA VAL A 132 4.06 -29.42 -33.28
C VAL A 132 4.25 -28.11 -32.50
N ASN A 133 3.15 -27.60 -31.96
CA ASN A 133 3.19 -26.45 -31.05
C ASN A 133 3.41 -26.94 -29.62
N LYS A 134 4.49 -26.49 -28.98
CA LYS A 134 4.83 -26.84 -27.59
C LYS A 134 4.68 -25.64 -26.67
N LEU A 135 4.42 -25.92 -25.40
CA LEU A 135 4.48 -24.91 -24.33
C LEU A 135 5.84 -24.99 -23.64
N VAL A 136 6.53 -23.86 -23.54
CA VAL A 136 7.78 -23.71 -22.80
C VAL A 136 7.57 -22.72 -21.66
N LEU A 137 7.93 -23.14 -20.44
CA LEU A 137 7.87 -22.26 -19.28
C LEU A 137 9.09 -21.35 -19.25
N ASN A 138 8.89 -20.05 -19.46
CA ASN A 138 9.93 -19.06 -19.23
C ASN A 138 9.88 -18.62 -17.77
N GLN A 139 10.96 -18.90 -17.03
CA GLN A 139 11.08 -18.61 -15.59
C GLN A 139 11.51 -17.17 -15.30
N ALA A 140 12.15 -16.48 -16.25
CA ALA A 140 12.74 -15.15 -16.07
C ALA A 140 11.87 -14.05 -16.72
N VAL A 141 10.55 -14.17 -16.57
CA VAL A 141 9.60 -13.20 -17.10
C VAL A 141 9.29 -12.16 -16.04
N LEU A 142 9.43 -10.88 -16.39
CA LEU A 142 8.98 -9.79 -15.52
C LEU A 142 7.44 -9.67 -15.57
N PRO A 143 6.79 -9.35 -14.44
CA PRO A 143 5.35 -9.09 -14.38
C PRO A 143 4.97 -7.87 -15.21
N ALA A 144 3.69 -7.73 -15.53
CA ALA A 144 3.21 -6.51 -16.18
C ALA A 144 3.39 -5.30 -15.25
N GLY A 145 3.73 -4.12 -15.79
CA GLY A 145 3.89 -2.89 -14.98
C GLY A 145 2.62 -2.48 -14.23
N THR A 146 1.46 -3.05 -14.56
CA THR A 146 0.20 -2.85 -13.82
C THR A 146 0.11 -3.67 -12.53
N GLN A 147 1.00 -4.62 -12.31
CA GLN A 147 1.10 -5.38 -11.06
C GLN A 147 1.90 -4.56 -10.05
N LYS A 148 1.35 -4.42 -8.84
CA LYS A 148 2.08 -3.73 -7.76
C LYS A 148 3.30 -4.57 -7.35
N PRO A 149 4.51 -4.00 -7.32
CA PRO A 149 5.68 -4.68 -6.75
C PRO A 149 5.48 -5.04 -5.28
N ASP A 150 6.05 -6.17 -4.86
CA ASP A 150 6.05 -6.57 -3.44
C ASP A 150 7.00 -5.69 -2.62
N GLU A 151 8.09 -5.22 -3.22
CA GLU A 151 9.11 -4.37 -2.57
C GLU A 151 9.58 -3.22 -3.48
N GLY A 152 9.64 -2.01 -2.91
CA GLY A 152 10.21 -0.85 -3.59
C GLY A 152 10.15 0.41 -2.75
N ILE A 153 10.97 1.39 -3.11
CA ILE A 153 11.02 2.71 -2.49
C ILE A 153 11.04 3.79 -3.58
N LEU A 154 10.29 4.87 -3.36
CA LEU A 154 10.37 6.12 -4.11
C LEU A 154 10.84 7.22 -3.16
N VAL A 155 11.92 7.92 -3.51
CA VAL A 155 12.52 8.99 -2.72
C VAL A 155 12.39 10.30 -3.48
N ASN A 156 11.84 11.34 -2.87
CA ASN A 156 11.93 12.70 -3.38
C ASN A 156 13.35 13.21 -3.09
N LEU A 157 14.11 13.49 -4.15
CA LEU A 157 15.50 13.97 -4.05
C LEU A 157 15.59 15.44 -3.61
N MET A 158 14.47 16.16 -3.61
CA MET A 158 14.42 17.56 -3.20
C MET A 158 14.42 17.72 -1.68
N ASP A 159 13.71 16.84 -0.97
CA ASP A 159 13.53 16.93 0.48
C ASP A 159 13.91 15.66 1.25
N GLY A 160 14.16 14.54 0.58
CA GLY A 160 14.51 13.26 1.18
C GLY A 160 13.32 12.45 1.71
N SER A 161 12.08 12.94 1.55
CA SER A 161 10.89 12.17 1.90
C SER A 161 10.77 10.94 1.01
N TYR A 162 10.23 9.84 1.54
CA TYR A 162 10.12 8.59 0.78
C TYR A 162 8.85 7.79 1.05
N GLN A 163 8.48 6.97 0.06
CA GLN A 163 7.38 6.02 0.11
C GLN A 163 7.93 4.60 -0.03
N LEU A 164 7.81 3.78 1.00
CA LEU A 164 8.34 2.42 1.03
C LEU A 164 7.21 1.38 0.99
N THR A 165 7.25 0.48 0.02
CA THR A 165 6.43 -0.74 -0.04
C THR A 165 7.32 -1.93 0.26
N GLU A 166 6.85 -2.83 1.13
CA GLU A 166 7.58 -4.06 1.44
C GLU A 166 6.65 -5.19 1.88
N LYS A 167 7.17 -6.40 1.78
CA LYS A 167 6.53 -7.63 2.22
C LYS A 167 7.38 -8.34 3.25
N GLN A 168 6.72 -8.97 4.21
CA GLN A 168 7.40 -9.82 5.18
C GLN A 168 7.68 -11.19 4.58
N TYR A 169 8.89 -11.69 4.79
CA TYR A 169 9.29 -13.05 4.45
C TYR A 169 9.74 -13.79 5.70
N LEU A 170 9.68 -15.12 5.64
CA LEU A 170 10.22 -15.99 6.68
C LEU A 170 11.73 -16.12 6.46
N ILE A 171 12.52 -15.57 7.37
CA ILE A 171 13.99 -15.68 7.38
C ILE A 171 14.36 -16.22 8.76
N ASP A 172 15.07 -17.36 8.80
CA ASP A 172 15.47 -18.04 10.05
C ASP A 172 14.32 -18.21 11.06
N GLY A 173 13.13 -18.57 10.56
CA GLY A 173 11.94 -18.80 11.39
C GLY A 173 11.18 -17.55 11.83
N HIS A 174 11.65 -16.34 11.48
CA HIS A 174 11.03 -15.07 11.87
C HIS A 174 10.45 -14.35 10.65
N ARG A 175 9.29 -13.67 10.83
CA ARG A 175 8.75 -12.78 9.78
C ARG A 175 9.49 -11.45 9.82
N VAL A 176 10.27 -11.17 8.78
CA VAL A 176 11.15 -10.00 8.72
C VAL A 176 10.81 -9.15 7.50
N THR A 177 10.78 -7.83 7.72
CA THR A 177 10.75 -6.81 6.67
C THR A 177 12.18 -6.53 6.19
N TYR A 178 12.74 -7.44 5.37
CA TYR A 178 14.16 -7.39 4.98
C TYR A 178 14.51 -6.14 4.16
N PHE A 179 13.57 -5.64 3.35
CA PHE A 179 13.82 -4.54 2.42
C PHE A 179 14.19 -3.25 3.17
N SER A 180 13.36 -2.84 4.14
CA SER A 180 13.71 -1.73 5.04
C SER A 180 14.83 -2.09 6.01
N LYS A 181 14.73 -3.20 6.76
CA LYS A 181 15.60 -3.44 7.92
C LYS A 181 16.99 -3.97 7.60
N MET A 182 17.13 -4.85 6.62
CA MET A 182 18.39 -5.54 6.32
C MET A 182 19.11 -4.96 5.11
N PHE A 183 18.35 -4.46 4.12
CA PHE A 183 18.91 -3.90 2.90
C PHE A 183 19.11 -2.39 2.99
N LEU A 184 18.04 -1.63 3.19
CA LEU A 184 18.12 -0.17 3.21
C LEU A 184 18.57 0.40 4.57
N GLU A 185 18.41 -0.38 5.64
CA GLU A 185 18.66 0.02 7.03
C GLU A 185 17.83 1.26 7.44
N LEU A 186 16.57 1.30 7.00
CA LEU A 186 15.62 2.37 7.29
C LEU A 186 14.55 1.93 8.30
N GLU A 187 14.09 2.88 9.11
CA GLU A 187 12.93 2.73 9.99
C GLU A 187 11.76 3.60 9.49
N PRO A 188 10.96 3.10 8.55
CA PRO A 188 9.83 3.87 8.03
C PRO A 188 8.70 3.95 9.05
N GLU A 189 7.89 4.99 8.94
CA GLU A 189 6.70 5.19 9.76
C GLU A 189 5.62 4.13 9.46
N VAL A 190 4.63 4.05 10.36
CA VAL A 190 3.48 3.17 10.17
C VAL A 190 2.62 3.67 9.02
N SER A 191 2.21 2.77 8.12
CA SER A 191 1.37 3.16 6.98
C SER A 191 0.00 3.68 7.44
N VAL A 192 -0.62 4.56 6.65
CA VAL A 192 -2.00 5.05 6.88
C VAL A 192 -2.97 3.89 7.12
N LYS A 193 -2.85 2.82 6.33
CA LYS A 193 -3.69 1.63 6.47
C LYS A 193 -3.48 0.91 7.80
N GLU A 194 -2.24 0.74 8.24
CA GLU A 194 -1.92 0.11 9.51
C GLU A 194 -2.41 0.97 10.68
N ASN A 195 -2.21 2.30 10.63
CA ASN A 195 -2.74 3.24 11.62
C ASN A 195 -4.27 3.11 11.76
N ILE A 196 -5.02 3.14 10.64
CA ILE A 196 -6.47 2.93 10.65
C ILE A 196 -6.84 1.56 11.23
N GLN A 197 -6.11 0.49 10.88
CA GLN A 197 -6.37 -0.84 11.44
C GLN A 197 -6.16 -0.87 12.95
N THR A 198 -5.12 -0.22 13.45
CA THR A 198 -4.83 -0.10 14.89
C THR A 198 -5.91 0.72 15.59
N ILE A 199 -6.33 1.85 15.02
CA ILE A 199 -7.44 2.67 15.53
C ILE A 199 -8.72 1.83 15.64
N LYS A 200 -9.11 1.12 14.57
CA LYS A 200 -10.31 0.26 14.58
C LYS A 200 -10.25 -0.81 15.68
N LYS A 201 -9.11 -1.47 15.85
CA LYS A 201 -8.91 -2.46 16.92
C LYS A 201 -8.99 -1.82 18.31
N THR A 202 -8.42 -0.64 18.49
CA THR A 202 -8.47 0.11 19.75
C THR A 202 -9.90 0.48 20.08
N VAL A 203 -10.62 1.10 19.14
CA VAL A 203 -12.02 1.47 19.30
C VAL A 203 -12.89 0.25 19.66
N LYS A 204 -12.74 -0.87 18.93
CA LYS A 204 -13.44 -2.12 19.25
C LYS A 204 -13.19 -2.58 20.68
N SER A 205 -11.92 -2.64 21.07
CA SER A 205 -11.54 -3.09 22.42
C SER A 205 -12.09 -2.20 23.53
N ILE A 206 -12.24 -0.90 23.29
CA ILE A 206 -12.88 0.02 24.25
C ILE A 206 -14.39 -0.20 24.27
N ALA A 207 -15.05 -0.35 23.11
CA ALA A 207 -16.47 -0.65 23.03
C ALA A 207 -16.84 -1.91 23.82
N ASP A 208 -16.09 -3.00 23.63
CA ASP A 208 -16.28 -4.27 24.36
C ASP A 208 -16.15 -4.10 25.88
N LYS A 209 -15.22 -3.25 26.35
CA LYS A 209 -14.99 -3.01 27.79
C LYS A 209 -16.11 -2.20 28.45
N PHE A 210 -16.78 -1.36 27.69
CA PHE A 210 -17.81 -0.44 28.20
C PHE A 210 -19.23 -0.84 27.74
N ASP A 211 -19.39 -2.05 27.20
CA ASP A 211 -20.66 -2.61 26.72
C ASP A 211 -21.38 -1.69 25.73
N VAL A 212 -20.60 -1.12 24.79
CA VAL A 212 -21.12 -0.28 23.71
C VAL A 212 -21.23 -1.12 22.44
N GLU A 213 -22.37 -1.01 21.76
CA GLU A 213 -22.67 -1.71 20.51
C GLU A 213 -21.58 -1.51 19.43
N GLU A 214 -20.93 -2.60 19.00
CA GLU A 214 -19.82 -2.56 18.04
C GLU A 214 -20.23 -1.91 16.71
N HIS A 215 -21.43 -2.21 16.22
CA HIS A 215 -21.90 -1.72 14.93
C HIS A 215 -22.05 -0.19 14.91
N GLU A 216 -22.55 0.40 16.00
CA GLU A 216 -22.70 1.84 16.16
C GLU A 216 -21.34 2.53 16.26
N VAL A 217 -20.44 1.95 17.07
CA VAL A 217 -19.09 2.46 17.29
C VAL A 217 -18.26 2.44 16.01
N MET A 218 -18.34 1.36 15.22
CA MET A 218 -17.63 1.27 13.94
C MET A 218 -18.17 2.25 12.90
N ALA A 219 -19.48 2.50 12.89
CA ALA A 219 -20.08 3.51 12.03
C ALA A 219 -19.62 4.92 12.40
N LYS A 220 -19.70 5.28 13.70
CA LYS A 220 -19.17 6.57 14.21
C LYS A 220 -17.68 6.76 13.94
N THR A 221 -16.89 5.69 14.03
CA THR A 221 -15.45 5.73 13.69
C THR A 221 -15.26 6.06 12.21
N GLN A 222 -16.02 5.42 11.33
CA GLN A 222 -15.94 5.67 9.90
C GLN A 222 -16.38 7.10 9.55
N THR A 223 -17.42 7.60 10.21
CA THR A 223 -17.86 9.01 10.12
C THR A 223 -16.73 9.96 10.48
N ALA A 224 -16.11 9.80 11.66
CA ALA A 224 -15.05 10.69 12.12
C ALA A 224 -13.81 10.65 11.20
N ILE A 225 -13.47 9.48 10.65
CA ILE A 225 -12.40 9.36 9.65
C ILE A 225 -12.76 10.15 8.38
N TYR A 226 -13.99 9.98 7.87
CA TYR A 226 -14.44 10.69 6.67
C TYR A 226 -14.45 12.20 6.86
N GLU A 227 -14.99 12.69 7.98
CA GLU A 227 -15.03 14.12 8.33
C GLU A 227 -13.62 14.72 8.51
N SER A 228 -12.69 13.98 9.12
CA SER A 228 -11.29 14.43 9.25
C SER A 228 -10.62 14.61 7.88
N LEU A 229 -10.81 13.63 7.00
CA LEU A 229 -10.24 13.63 5.65
C LEU A 229 -10.80 14.80 4.83
N GLU A 230 -12.12 15.00 4.85
CA GLU A 230 -12.80 16.08 4.11
C GLU A 230 -12.37 17.47 4.60
N ALA A 231 -12.14 17.64 5.91
CA ALA A 231 -11.79 18.93 6.49
C ALA A 231 -10.31 19.30 6.27
N ASN A 232 -9.38 18.38 6.53
CA ASN A 232 -7.96 18.70 6.69
C ASN A 232 -7.02 17.76 5.91
N GLY A 233 -7.55 16.79 5.17
CA GLY A 233 -6.74 15.79 4.45
C GLY A 233 -6.03 14.77 5.34
N ASN A 234 -6.27 14.80 6.65
CA ASN A 234 -5.62 13.95 7.65
C ASN A 234 -6.67 13.19 8.47
N ILE A 235 -6.24 12.22 9.28
CA ILE A 235 -7.12 11.49 10.21
C ILE A 235 -6.77 11.89 11.64
N SER A 236 -7.73 12.53 12.32
CA SER A 236 -7.57 12.98 13.70
C SER A 236 -8.02 11.91 14.68
N THR A 237 -7.11 11.40 15.52
CA THR A 237 -7.48 10.38 16.53
C THR A 237 -8.35 10.96 17.63
N ASP A 238 -8.21 12.25 17.93
CA ASP A 238 -9.01 12.96 18.93
C ASP A 238 -10.45 13.12 18.46
N LEU A 239 -10.67 13.53 17.19
CA LEU A 239 -12.01 13.61 16.63
C LEU A 239 -12.72 12.25 16.67
N ILE A 240 -11.98 11.16 16.41
CA ILE A 240 -12.54 9.80 16.51
C ILE A 240 -13.00 9.51 17.95
N GLY A 241 -12.19 9.82 18.96
CA GLY A 241 -12.57 9.63 20.37
C GLY A 241 -13.79 10.45 20.76
N ASP A 242 -13.84 11.71 20.32
CA ASP A 242 -14.91 12.68 20.58
C ASP A 242 -16.23 12.27 19.94
N THR A 243 -16.21 11.76 18.72
CA THR A 243 -17.40 11.34 17.98
C THR A 243 -17.89 9.96 18.45
N VAL A 244 -16.99 9.02 18.67
CA VAL A 244 -17.35 7.64 19.02
C VAL A 244 -17.87 7.55 20.46
N PHE A 245 -17.18 8.17 21.42
CA PHE A 245 -17.48 8.05 22.85
C PHE A 245 -18.07 9.33 23.47
N LYS A 246 -18.73 10.17 22.65
CA LYS A 246 -19.32 11.46 23.05
C LYS A 246 -20.10 11.40 24.35
N ASP A 247 -20.94 10.38 24.51
CA ASP A 247 -21.85 10.22 25.65
C ASP A 247 -21.27 9.36 26.79
N ASN A 248 -20.03 8.88 26.65
CA ASN A 248 -19.37 8.03 27.64
C ASN A 248 -17.95 8.56 27.95
N TYR A 249 -17.87 9.46 28.93
CA TYR A 249 -16.62 10.10 29.35
C TYR A 249 -15.54 9.10 29.79
N SER A 250 -15.93 8.02 30.47
CA SER A 250 -14.98 7.00 30.94
C SER A 250 -14.38 6.21 29.77
N ALA A 251 -15.21 5.85 28.78
CA ALA A 251 -14.75 5.20 27.56
C ALA A 251 -13.83 6.12 26.74
N LYS A 252 -14.16 7.42 26.65
CA LYS A 252 -13.31 8.41 25.99
C LYS A 252 -11.92 8.51 26.61
N GLN A 253 -11.84 8.61 27.95
CA GLN A 253 -10.55 8.62 28.65
C GLN A 253 -9.75 7.33 28.42
N ALA A 254 -10.41 6.17 28.48
CA ALA A 254 -9.77 4.89 28.23
C ALA A 254 -9.24 4.77 26.79
N TYR A 255 -9.98 5.30 25.82
CA TYR A 255 -9.54 5.39 24.42
C TYR A 255 -8.31 6.28 24.27
N GLN A 256 -8.32 7.50 24.85
CA GLN A 256 -7.18 8.41 24.80
C GLN A 256 -5.91 7.78 25.41
N ALA A 257 -6.05 7.10 26.56
CA ALA A 257 -4.94 6.37 27.16
C ALA A 257 -4.42 5.25 26.25
N ALA A 258 -5.31 4.52 25.57
CA ALA A 258 -4.94 3.43 24.67
C ALA A 258 -4.32 3.92 23.35
N VAL A 259 -4.67 5.11 22.86
CA VAL A 259 -4.03 5.76 21.70
C VAL A 259 -2.58 6.10 22.02
N VAL A 260 -2.33 6.67 23.21
CA VAL A 260 -0.98 7.01 23.68
C VAL A 260 -0.13 5.76 23.92
N ASP A 261 -0.68 4.75 24.62
CA ASP A 261 0.02 3.48 24.92
C ASP A 261 0.44 2.72 23.65
N LYS A 262 -0.32 2.86 22.57
CA LYS A 262 -0.05 2.23 21.27
C LYS A 262 0.71 3.13 20.30
N GLU A 263 1.15 4.31 20.75
CA GLU A 263 1.93 5.27 19.96
C GLU A 263 1.23 5.65 18.64
N ILE A 264 -0.10 5.72 18.64
CA ILE A 264 -0.85 6.13 17.45
C ILE A 264 -0.70 7.65 17.32
N PRO A 265 -0.29 8.19 16.15
CA PRO A 265 -0.15 9.62 15.94
C PRO A 265 -1.48 10.37 16.16
N ALA A 266 -1.43 11.57 16.74
CA ALA A 266 -2.62 12.40 16.95
C ALA A 266 -3.29 12.78 15.61
N GLU A 267 -2.46 13.03 14.60
CA GLU A 267 -2.87 13.27 13.22
C GLU A 267 -2.12 12.28 12.33
N VAL A 268 -2.85 11.44 11.60
CA VAL A 268 -2.28 10.56 10.59
C VAL A 268 -2.33 11.28 9.26
N HIS A 269 -1.18 11.64 8.70
CA HIS A 269 -1.08 12.30 7.41
C HIS A 269 -1.48 11.35 6.27
N VAL A 270 -2.23 11.85 5.29
CA VAL A 270 -2.71 11.05 4.15
C VAL A 270 -2.48 11.77 2.83
N ASP A 271 -1.39 11.43 2.14
CA ASP A 271 -1.06 12.04 0.84
C ASP A 271 -2.12 11.78 -0.25
N ASN A 272 -2.70 10.58 -0.27
CA ASN A 272 -3.75 10.20 -1.22
C ASN A 272 -5.15 10.32 -0.59
N THR A 273 -5.49 11.51 -0.14
CA THR A 273 -6.75 11.81 0.56
C THR A 273 -7.97 11.31 -0.23
N GLU A 274 -8.03 11.58 -1.54
CA GLU A 274 -9.17 11.24 -2.41
C GLU A 274 -9.47 9.73 -2.41
N ARG A 275 -8.45 8.86 -2.40
CA ARG A 275 -8.62 7.40 -2.34
C ARG A 275 -9.29 6.98 -1.03
N TYR A 276 -8.87 7.56 0.10
CA TYR A 276 -9.40 7.23 1.41
C TYR A 276 -10.79 7.86 1.65
N GLU A 277 -11.03 9.08 1.20
CA GLU A 277 -12.35 9.71 1.21
C GLU A 277 -13.37 8.87 0.44
N LYS A 278 -13.06 8.48 -0.80
CA LYS A 278 -13.93 7.61 -1.62
C LYS A 278 -14.24 6.29 -0.90
N LYS A 279 -13.28 5.74 -0.18
CA LYS A 279 -13.43 4.48 0.57
C LYS A 279 -14.35 4.64 1.78
N TYR A 280 -14.24 5.74 2.52
CA TYR A 280 -14.98 5.95 3.77
C TYR A 280 -16.30 6.72 3.61
N ARG A 281 -16.56 7.30 2.42
CA ARG A 281 -17.84 7.93 2.06
C ARG A 281 -19.04 6.96 2.06
N LEU A 282 -18.81 5.65 1.95
CA LEU A 282 -19.88 4.66 1.90
C LEU A 282 -19.86 3.78 3.15
N GLN A 283 -20.93 3.81 3.93
CA GLN A 283 -21.16 2.89 5.03
C GLN A 283 -21.69 1.57 4.47
N ARG A 284 -20.98 0.47 4.72
CA ARG A 284 -21.36 -0.87 4.26
C ARG A 284 -21.79 -1.74 5.42
N PHE A 285 -23.00 -2.27 5.32
CA PHE A 285 -23.57 -3.20 6.29
C PHE A 285 -23.81 -4.55 5.64
N LYS A 286 -23.56 -5.61 6.41
CA LYS A 286 -23.98 -6.96 6.07
C LYS A 286 -24.92 -7.43 7.17
N LEU A 287 -26.16 -7.71 6.79
CA LEU A 287 -27.19 -8.18 7.70
C LEU A 287 -27.11 -9.71 7.84
N ASP A 288 -27.70 -10.26 8.90
CA ASP A 288 -27.73 -11.71 9.16
C ASP A 288 -28.42 -12.52 8.06
N SER A 289 -29.35 -11.88 7.34
CA SER A 289 -30.01 -12.44 6.15
C SER A 289 -29.08 -12.60 4.94
N GLY A 290 -27.84 -12.11 5.03
CA GLY A 290 -26.89 -12.05 3.92
C GLY A 290 -27.06 -10.84 3.00
N ILE A 291 -28.04 -9.97 3.27
CA ILE A 291 -28.24 -8.72 2.52
C ILE A 291 -27.07 -7.77 2.81
N GLU A 292 -26.46 -7.25 1.76
CA GLU A 292 -25.44 -6.20 1.84
C GLU A 292 -26.03 -4.86 1.39
N ILE A 293 -25.86 -3.83 2.23
CA ILE A 293 -26.39 -2.49 2.00
C ILE A 293 -25.21 -1.52 2.03
N SER A 294 -25.15 -0.63 1.03
CA SER A 294 -24.17 0.46 0.97
C SER A 294 -24.91 1.80 0.98
N ILE A 295 -24.67 2.60 2.01
CA ILE A 295 -25.36 3.89 2.22
C ILE A 295 -24.31 5.01 2.20
N PRO A 296 -24.50 6.07 1.38
CA PRO A 296 -23.66 7.27 1.45
C PRO A 296 -23.67 7.89 2.84
N MET A 297 -22.53 8.41 3.31
CA MET A 297 -22.36 8.90 4.68
C MET A 297 -23.33 10.05 5.01
N ASP A 298 -23.54 10.97 4.07
CA ASP A 298 -24.49 12.09 4.17
C ASP A 298 -25.95 11.61 4.35
N ILE A 299 -26.30 10.48 3.73
CA ILE A 299 -27.62 9.86 3.87
C ILE A 299 -27.72 9.05 5.16
N TYR A 300 -26.65 8.37 5.57
CA TYR A 300 -26.61 7.58 6.79
C TYR A 300 -26.77 8.44 8.06
N GLN A 301 -26.19 9.65 8.07
CA GLN A 301 -26.32 10.60 9.18
C GLN A 301 -27.72 11.23 9.29
N ASP A 302 -28.50 11.18 8.22
CA ASP A 302 -29.83 11.79 8.15
C ASP A 302 -30.93 10.82 8.62
N ARG A 303 -31.36 10.98 9.88
CA ARG A 303 -32.45 10.17 10.48
C ARG A 303 -33.79 10.29 9.76
N SER A 304 -33.99 11.35 8.96
CA SER A 304 -35.19 11.49 8.13
C SER A 304 -35.16 10.55 6.93
N LYS A 305 -33.98 10.06 6.52
CA LYS A 305 -33.78 9.15 5.39
C LYS A 305 -33.47 7.72 5.81
N VAL A 306 -32.63 7.52 6.82
CA VAL A 306 -32.21 6.20 7.28
C VAL A 306 -32.26 6.10 8.80
N GLU A 307 -32.88 5.03 9.31
CA GLU A 307 -33.01 4.81 10.75
C GLU A 307 -32.86 3.32 11.09
N PHE A 308 -32.05 3.03 12.11
CA PHE A 308 -31.98 1.71 12.74
C PHE A 308 -32.82 1.74 14.02
N ILE A 309 -33.78 0.81 14.12
CA ILE A 309 -34.71 0.71 15.24
C ILE A 309 -34.48 -0.61 15.95
N ASN A 310 -34.16 -0.55 17.25
CA ASN A 310 -34.11 -1.73 18.11
C ASN A 310 -35.53 -2.05 18.59
N ASN A 311 -36.01 -3.24 18.24
CA ASN A 311 -37.33 -3.70 18.61
C ASN A 311 -37.31 -4.33 20.03
N PRO A 312 -38.44 -4.36 20.76
CA PRO A 312 -38.51 -4.95 22.10
C PRO A 312 -38.16 -6.44 22.18
N ASP A 313 -38.23 -7.16 21.06
CA ASP A 313 -37.87 -8.58 20.94
C ASP A 313 -36.36 -8.81 20.71
N GLY A 314 -35.56 -7.73 20.69
CA GLY A 314 -34.12 -7.77 20.46
C GLY A 314 -33.72 -7.80 18.98
N THR A 315 -34.67 -7.77 18.05
CA THR A 315 -34.36 -7.63 16.62
C THR A 315 -34.12 -6.17 16.23
N MET A 316 -33.44 -5.95 15.10
CA MET A 316 -33.17 -4.61 14.57
C MET A 316 -33.83 -4.42 13.21
N SER A 317 -34.54 -3.31 13.04
CA SER A 317 -35.15 -2.90 11.78
C SER A 317 -34.33 -1.79 11.15
N LEU A 318 -34.01 -1.91 9.85
CA LEU A 318 -33.49 -0.79 9.05
C LEU A 318 -34.63 -0.18 8.24
N VAL A 319 -34.94 1.09 8.51
CA VAL A 319 -35.96 1.85 7.80
C VAL A 319 -35.28 2.83 6.86
N ILE A 320 -35.60 2.72 5.57
CA ILE A 320 -35.19 3.67 4.53
C ILE A 320 -36.44 4.44 4.09
N LYS A 321 -36.40 5.76 4.20
CA LYS A 321 -37.50 6.70 3.98
C LYS A 321 -37.24 7.51 2.70
N ASP A 322 -38.24 8.28 2.27
CA ASP A 322 -38.16 9.20 1.13
C ASP A 322 -37.68 8.56 -0.19
N ILE A 323 -38.29 7.43 -0.56
CA ILE A 323 -37.98 6.71 -1.80
C ILE A 323 -39.04 7.02 -2.87
N ASP A 324 -38.69 7.85 -3.85
CA ASP A 324 -39.57 8.19 -4.99
C ASP A 324 -39.61 7.10 -6.07
N SER A 325 -38.49 6.41 -6.29
CA SER A 325 -38.40 5.37 -7.32
C SER A 325 -37.29 4.36 -7.01
N ILE A 326 -37.47 3.14 -7.52
CA ILE A 326 -36.51 2.04 -7.37
C ILE A 326 -36.06 1.60 -8.77
N MET A 327 -34.74 1.62 -9.01
CA MET A 327 -34.15 1.21 -10.29
C MET A 327 -33.38 -0.10 -10.15
N ASN A 328 -33.52 -1.00 -11.13
CA ASN A 328 -32.72 -2.21 -11.23
C ASN A 328 -31.43 -1.93 -12.00
N LYS A 329 -30.27 -2.21 -11.38
CA LYS A 329 -28.94 -2.01 -12.00
C LYS A 329 -28.52 -3.14 -12.95
N PHE A 330 -29.33 -4.18 -13.14
CA PHE A 330 -29.03 -5.27 -14.09
C PHE A 330 -29.13 -4.83 -15.56
N THR A 331 -29.90 -3.77 -15.83
CA THR A 331 -30.17 -3.27 -17.19
C THR A 331 -29.34 -2.05 -17.59
N SER A 332 -28.28 -1.74 -16.85
CA SER A 332 -27.36 -0.62 -17.11
C SER A 332 -25.93 -1.09 -17.33
#